data_AF-A0A1Y2B0L6-F1
#
_entry.id   AF-A0A1Y2B0L6-F1
#
_cell.length_a   1.000
_cell.length_b   1.000
_cell.length_c   1.000
_cell.angle_alpha   90.00
_cell.angle_beta   90.00
_cell.angle_gamma   90.00
#
_symmetry.space_group_name_H-M   'P 1'
#
loop_
_entity.id
_entity.type
_entity.pdbx_description
1 polymer ?
#
loop_
_entity_poly.entity_id
_entity_poly.type
_entity_poly.pdbx_seq_one_letter_code
_entity_poly.pdbx_strand_id
1 'polypeptide(L)'
;MINESKADVELLLQYGANCEVRTKDQWTPLHCACVSGNLEMVDILLNHGAELEAQTVEGWTPLICSSMAGNLDVCEMLIGMDASIEATDCNKRTSTHWAAEKVL
;
A
#
# COMPACT_ATOMS: atom_id res chain seq x y z
N MET A 1 -20.24 -0.23 -8.03
CA MET A 1 -19.69 0.56 -6.91
C MET A 1 -18.17 0.65 -6.89
N ILE A 2 -17.43 -0.28 -7.50
CA ILE A 2 -15.95 -0.27 -7.49
C ILE A 2 -15.32 0.71 -8.50
N ASN A 3 -16.08 1.16 -9.51
CA ASN A 3 -15.55 1.96 -10.62
C ASN A 3 -15.57 3.48 -10.37
N GLU A 4 -16.35 3.96 -9.39
CA GLU A 4 -16.45 5.39 -9.08
C GLU A 4 -15.20 5.88 -8.34
N SER A 5 -14.72 5.13 -7.34
CA SER A 5 -13.53 5.57 -6.58
C SER A 5 -12.25 5.56 -7.41
N LYS A 6 -12.16 4.72 -8.45
CA LYS A 6 -11.03 4.74 -9.40
C LYS A 6 -11.02 6.02 -10.22
N ALA A 7 -12.13 6.32 -10.88
CA ALA A 7 -12.25 7.50 -11.74
C ALA A 7 -12.01 8.79 -10.94
N ASP A 8 -12.48 8.86 -9.70
CA ASP A 8 -12.26 10.01 -8.83
C ASP A 8 -10.78 10.19 -8.46
N VAL A 9 -10.06 9.10 -8.16
CA VAL A 9 -8.62 9.18 -7.83
C VAL A 9 -7.78 9.50 -9.07
N GLU A 10 -8.06 8.90 -10.22
CA GLU A 10 -7.40 9.23 -11.49
C GLU A 10 -7.61 10.71 -11.86
N LEU A 11 -8.83 11.20 -11.68
CA LEU A 11 -9.15 12.61 -11.92
C LEU A 11 -8.36 13.50 -10.94
N LEU A 12 -8.35 13.19 -9.65
CA LEU A 12 -7.59 13.95 -8.66
C LEU A 12 -6.09 13.97 -9.00
N LEU A 13 -5.50 12.85 -9.39
CA LEU A 13 -4.10 12.76 -9.80
C LEU A 13 -3.81 13.58 -11.08
N GLN A 14 -4.70 13.53 -12.08
CA GLN A 14 -4.57 14.37 -13.28
C GLN A 14 -4.62 15.87 -12.98
N TYR A 15 -5.40 16.27 -11.97
CA TYR A 15 -5.47 17.65 -11.51
C TYR A 15 -4.31 18.05 -10.56
N GLY A 16 -3.30 17.19 -10.41
CA GLY A 16 -2.10 17.48 -9.63
C GLY A 16 -2.24 17.17 -8.14
N ALA A 17 -3.17 16.29 -7.74
CA ALA A 17 -3.20 15.79 -6.37
C ALA A 17 -1.87 15.08 -6.05
N ASN A 18 -1.32 15.39 -4.89
CA ASN A 18 -0.08 14.78 -4.45
C ASN A 18 -0.35 13.34 -3.98
N CYS A 19 0.24 12.34 -4.65
CA CYS A 19 0.13 10.93 -4.28
C CYS A 19 0.88 10.58 -2.99
N GLU A 20 1.75 11.47 -2.51
CA GLU A 20 2.56 11.32 -1.28
C GLU A 20 1.97 12.09 -0.08
N VAL A 21 0.68 12.44 -0.12
CA VAL A 21 0.03 13.03 1.05
C VAL A 21 0.08 12.06 2.23
N ARG A 22 0.55 12.56 3.36
CA ARG A 22 0.63 11.79 4.60
C ARG A 22 -0.42 12.26 5.58
N THR A 23 -1.15 11.33 6.17
CA THR A 23 -2.03 11.62 7.32
C THR A 23 -1.18 11.90 8.57
N LYS A 24 -1.83 12.21 9.70
CA LYS A 24 -1.14 12.36 11.00
C LYS A 24 -0.35 11.11 11.42
N ASP A 25 -0.81 9.94 10.97
CA ASP A 25 -0.19 8.64 11.24
C ASP A 25 0.77 8.22 10.12
N GLN A 26 1.15 9.15 9.24
CA GLN A 26 2.02 8.94 8.09
C GLN A 26 1.48 7.95 7.05
N TRP A 27 0.15 7.74 7.02
CA TRP A 27 -0.47 6.92 5.98
C TRP A 27 -0.45 7.64 4.65
N THR A 28 -0.05 6.93 3.60
CA THR A 28 -0.13 7.39 2.20
C THR A 28 -1.32 6.75 1.49
N PRO A 29 -1.81 7.32 0.38
CA PRO A 29 -2.79 6.71 -0.50
C PRO A 29 -2.44 5.26 -0.89
N LEU A 30 -1.14 4.96 -1.05
CA LEU A 30 -0.66 3.62 -1.39
C LEU A 30 -0.96 2.60 -0.29
N HIS A 31 -0.81 2.98 0.99
CA HIS A 31 -1.20 2.11 2.11
C HIS A 31 -2.69 1.77 2.06
N CYS A 32 -3.54 2.77 1.83
CA CYS A 32 -4.99 2.58 1.73
C CYS A 32 -5.35 1.64 0.57
N ALA A 33 -4.71 1.80 -0.60
CA ALA A 33 -4.93 0.94 -1.77
C ALA A 33 -4.49 -0.51 -1.50
N CYS A 34 -3.39 -0.71 -0.77
CA CYS A 34 -2.89 -2.03 -0.39
C CYS A 34 -3.82 -2.74 0.60
N VAL A 35 -4.37 -2.01 1.58
CA VAL A 35 -5.37 -2.56 2.51
C VAL A 35 -6.66 -2.92 1.78
N SER A 36 -7.10 -2.08 0.84
CA SER A 36 -8.36 -2.32 0.11
C SER A 36 -8.26 -3.43 -0.93
N GLY A 37 -7.05 -3.85 -1.33
CA GLY A 37 -6.83 -4.90 -2.33
C GLY A 37 -7.02 -4.42 -3.77
N ASN A 38 -7.01 -3.10 -4.00
CA ASN A 38 -7.25 -2.53 -5.32
C ASN A 38 -5.96 -2.48 -6.14
N LEU A 39 -5.64 -3.56 -6.85
CA LEU A 39 -4.47 -3.68 -7.72
C LEU A 39 -4.29 -2.52 -8.70
N GLU A 40 -5.35 -2.15 -9.42
CA GLU A 40 -5.28 -1.04 -10.38
C GLU A 40 -4.92 0.28 -9.70
N MET A 41 -5.41 0.50 -8.47
CA MET A 41 -5.11 1.73 -7.73
C MET A 41 -3.65 1.75 -7.29
N VAL A 42 -3.11 0.60 -6.86
CA VAL A 42 -1.70 0.44 -6.51
C VAL A 42 -0.82 0.76 -7.73
N ASP A 43 -1.15 0.20 -8.90
CA ASP A 43 -0.41 0.44 -10.14
C ASP A 43 -0.48 1.92 -10.58
N ILE A 44 -1.65 2.55 -10.52
CA ILE A 44 -1.80 3.98 -10.84
C ILE A 44 -0.95 4.84 -9.91
N LEU A 45 -1.01 4.60 -8.59
CA LEU A 45 -0.27 5.39 -7.61
C LEU A 45 1.25 5.25 -7.80
N LEU A 46 1.73 4.04 -8.05
CA LEU A 46 3.15 3.77 -8.29
C LEU A 46 3.63 4.38 -9.62
N ASN A 47 2.82 4.33 -10.67
CA ASN A 47 3.12 5.01 -11.93
C ASN A 47 3.15 6.55 -11.80
N HIS A 48 2.44 7.11 -10.82
CA HIS A 48 2.49 8.53 -10.49
C HIS A 48 3.59 8.88 -9.47
N GLY A 49 4.52 7.96 -9.18
CA GLY A 49 5.69 8.22 -8.34
C GLY A 49 5.45 8.06 -6.84
N ALA A 50 4.42 7.30 -6.43
CA ALA A 50 4.25 6.98 -5.01
C ALA A 50 5.44 6.18 -4.46
N GLU A 51 5.80 6.42 -3.21
CA GLU A 51 6.91 5.76 -2.54
C GLU A 51 6.52 4.34 -2.13
N LEU A 52 7.10 3.34 -2.81
CA LEU A 52 6.84 1.90 -2.59
C LEU A 52 7.15 1.45 -1.15
N GLU A 53 8.17 2.06 -0.54
CA GLU A 53 8.65 1.75 0.82
C GLU A 53 8.21 2.80 1.84
N ALA A 54 7.16 3.56 1.55
CA ALA A 54 6.65 4.56 2.49
C ALA A 54 6.33 3.90 3.83
N GLN A 55 6.78 4.49 4.93
CA GLN A 55 6.52 3.97 6.28
C GLN A 55 5.51 4.85 7.02
N THR A 56 4.53 4.20 7.66
CA THR A 56 3.65 4.85 8.64
C THR A 56 4.40 5.14 9.95
N VAL A 57 3.75 5.83 10.90
CA VAL A 57 4.31 6.05 12.25
C VAL A 57 4.60 4.73 12.97
N GLU A 58 3.84 3.68 12.67
CA GLU A 58 4.05 2.33 13.21
C GLU A 58 5.10 1.53 12.42
N GLY A 59 5.72 2.13 11.41
CA GLY A 59 6.70 1.47 10.55
C GLY A 59 6.07 0.49 9.56
N TRP A 60 4.76 0.58 9.32
CA TRP A 60 4.11 -0.28 8.33
C TRP A 60 4.47 0.20 6.94
N THR A 61 4.88 -0.73 6.09
CA THR A 61 5.05 -0.52 4.66
C THR A 61 3.81 -0.97 3.90
N PRO A 62 3.62 -0.54 2.63
CA PRO A 62 2.53 -1.01 1.78
C PRO A 62 2.46 -2.55 1.67
N LEU A 63 3.62 -3.21 1.70
CA LEU A 63 3.72 -4.68 1.69
C LEU A 63 3.19 -5.31 3.00
N ILE A 64 3.49 -4.70 4.16
CA ILE A 64 2.93 -5.16 5.45
C ILE A 64 1.41 -4.97 5.44
N CYS A 65 0.92 -3.83 4.95
CA CYS A 65 -0.52 -3.54 4.87
C CYS A 65 -1.28 -4.53 3.97
N SER A 66 -0.77 -4.84 2.78
CA SER A 66 -1.39 -5.83 1.88
C SER A 66 -1.34 -7.25 2.48
N SER A 67 -0.23 -7.61 3.15
CA SER A 67 -0.09 -8.90 3.84
C SER A 67 -1.07 -9.03 5.02
N MET A 68 -1.22 -7.97 5.82
CA MET A 68 -2.19 -7.91 6.92
C MET A 68 -3.63 -7.92 6.40
N ALA A 69 -3.90 -7.32 5.24
CA ALA A 69 -5.19 -7.42 4.59
C ALA A 69 -5.46 -8.81 3.99
N GLY A 70 -4.41 -9.59 3.71
CA GLY A 70 -4.50 -10.91 3.07
C GLY A 70 -4.64 -10.81 1.54
N ASN A 71 -4.27 -9.67 0.96
CA ASN A 71 -4.39 -9.41 -0.47
C ASN A 71 -3.15 -9.93 -1.19
N LEU A 72 -3.12 -11.24 -1.46
CA LEU A 72 -1.98 -11.91 -2.09
C LEU A 72 -1.60 -11.30 -3.44
N ASP A 73 -2.59 -10.95 -4.27
CA ASP A 73 -2.33 -10.37 -5.59
C ASP A 73 -1.55 -9.05 -5.47
N VAL A 74 -1.91 -8.20 -4.48
CA VAL A 74 -1.22 -6.93 -4.25
C VAL A 74 0.20 -7.18 -3.73
N CYS A 75 0.37 -8.16 -2.84
CA CYS A 75 1.70 -8.56 -2.38
C CYS A 75 2.59 -9.02 -3.55
N GLU A 76 2.06 -9.85 -4.45
CA GLU A 76 2.80 -10.31 -5.64
C GLU A 76 3.18 -9.14 -6.56
N MET A 77 2.25 -8.20 -6.78
CA MET A 77 2.53 -6.99 -7.56
C MET A 77 3.65 -6.14 -6.93
N LEU A 78 3.57 -5.87 -5.63
CA LEU A 78 4.58 -5.09 -4.91
C LEU A 78 5.96 -5.78 -4.95
N ILE A 79 6.01 -7.09 -4.74
CA ILE A 79 7.23 -7.89 -4.83
C ILE A 79 7.81 -7.84 -6.25
N GLY A 80 6.95 -7.89 -7.27
CA GLY A 80 7.35 -7.74 -8.68
C GLY A 80 7.91 -6.36 -9.03
N MET A 81 7.63 -5.35 -8.19
CA MET A 81 8.16 -3.99 -8.31
C MET A 81 9.38 -3.73 -7.41
N ASP A 82 10.07 -4.78 -6.95
CA ASP A 82 11.24 -4.74 -6.06
C ASP A 82 10.94 -4.18 -4.65
N ALA A 83 9.71 -4.38 -4.14
CA ALA A 83 9.41 -4.05 -2.74
C ALA A 83 10.25 -4.90 -1.77
N SER A 84 10.74 -4.27 -0.71
CA SER A 84 11.56 -4.90 0.31
C SER A 84 10.73 -5.86 1.17
N ILE A 85 10.96 -7.15 0.96
CA ILE A 85 10.34 -8.22 1.77
C ILE A 85 10.86 -8.18 3.21
N GLU A 86 12.06 -7.64 3.43
CA GLU A 86 12.69 -7.49 4.73
C GLU A 86 12.25 -6.23 5.49
N ALA A 87 11.30 -5.45 4.94
CA ALA A 87 10.71 -4.34 5.66
C ALA A 87 10.14 -4.81 7.00
N THR A 88 10.52 -4.11 8.07
CA THR A 88 10.08 -4.41 9.44
C THR A 88 9.35 -3.21 10.03
N ASP A 89 8.29 -3.51 10.79
CA ASP A 89 7.58 -2.50 11.57
C ASP A 89 8.37 -2.07 12.82
N CYS A 90 7.80 -1.13 13.59
CA CYS A 90 8.37 -0.69 14.86
C CYS A 90 8.55 -1.82 15.89
N ASN A 91 7.89 -2.96 15.71
CA ASN A 91 7.98 -4.17 16.53
C ASN A 91 8.94 -5.21 15.95
N LYS A 92 9.71 -4.87 14.92
CA LYS A 92 10.62 -5.77 14.18
C LYS A 92 9.90 -6.97 13.53
N ARG A 93 8.60 -6.84 13.25
CA ARG A 93 7.80 -7.86 12.58
C ARG A 93 7.86 -7.62 11.07
N THR A 94 8.02 -8.69 10.33
CA THR A 94 8.00 -8.69 8.86
C THR A 94 6.59 -8.87 8.33
N SER A 95 6.38 -8.58 7.04
CA SER A 95 5.13 -8.89 6.32
C SER A 95 4.68 -10.35 6.52
N THR A 96 5.62 -11.29 6.56
CA THR A 96 5.35 -12.73 6.81
C THR A 96 4.85 -13.03 8.21
N HIS A 97 5.26 -12.28 9.24
CA HIS A 97 4.73 -12.45 10.59
C HIS A 97 3.24 -12.10 10.64
N TRP A 98 2.86 -10.98 10.03
CA TRP A 98 1.46 -10.53 9.97
C TRP A 98 0.59 -11.41 9.08
N ALA A 99 1.13 -11.90 7.95
CA ALA A 99 0.46 -12.87 7.11
C ALA A 99 0.16 -14.18 7.87
N ALA A 100 1.09 -14.64 8.72
CA ALA A 100 0.91 -15.84 9.52
C ALA A 100 -0.04 -15.64 10.72
N GLU A 101 -0.03 -14.47 11.35
CA GLU A 101 -0.89 -14.15 12.51
C GLU A 101 -2.38 -14.21 12.15
N LYS A 102 -2.74 -13.78 10.93
CA LYS A 102 -4.14 -13.77 10.48
C LYS A 102 -4.73 -15.18 10.21
N VAL A 103 -3.89 -16.21 10.10
CA VAL A 103 -4.33 -17.59 9.81
C VAL A 103 -4.77 -18.33 11.09
N LEU A 104 -4.62 -17.71 12.28
CA LEU A 104 -5.06 -18.23 13.58
C LEU A 104 -6.40 -17.63 14.02
#